data_AF-A0A6I9Q5J2-F1
#
_entry.id   AF-A0A6I9Q5J2-F1
#
_cell.length_a   1.000
_cell.length_b   1.000
_cell.length_c   1.000
_cell.angle_alpha   90.00
_cell.angle_beta   90.00
_cell.angle_gamma   90.00
#
_symmetry.space_group_name_H-M   'P 1'
#
loop_
_entity.id
_entity.type
_entity.pdbx_description
1 polymer ?
#
loop_
_entity_poly.entity_id
_entity_poly.type
_entity_poly.pdbx_seq_one_letter_code
_entity_poly.pdbx_strand_id
1 'polypeptide(L)'
;MVAVNEKLSEDQVTERLLTHVPEDKKQVLASFIVGLFNLYEDLYFTYLEINPIVVTKDGVYVLDMAAKIDATADYICKTKWGDVEFPPPFGREAYPEEAYIADLDAKSGASLKLTLLNPQGRIWTMVAGGGASVVYRYTNL
;
A
#
# COMPACT_ATOMS: atom_id res chain seq x y z
N MET A 1 14.58 -5.38 12.11
CA MET A 1 13.23 -4.84 12.42
C MET A 1 13.46 -3.48 13.04
N VAL A 2 12.85 -2.43 12.50
CA VAL A 2 12.87 -1.08 13.07
C VAL A 2 11.64 -0.99 13.96
N ALA A 3 11.78 -0.61 15.24
CA ALA A 3 10.65 -0.53 16.14
C ALA A 3 9.85 0.76 15.91
N VAL A 4 8.64 0.82 16.49
CA VAL A 4 7.78 2.00 16.40
C VAL A 4 8.50 3.21 17.01
N ASN A 5 8.51 4.33 16.27
CA ASN A 5 9.19 5.58 16.62
C ASN A 5 10.72 5.52 16.67
N GLU A 6 11.35 4.45 16.16
CA GLU A 6 12.80 4.40 15.97
C GLU A 6 13.20 4.79 14.54
N LYS A 7 14.45 5.20 14.36
CA LYS A 7 15.01 5.53 13.05
C LYS A 7 16.00 4.46 12.58
N LEU A 8 15.99 4.22 11.28
CA LEU A 8 16.96 3.36 10.61
C LEU A 8 18.22 4.16 10.26
N SER A 9 19.40 3.70 10.70
CA SER A 9 20.68 4.32 10.33
C SER A 9 21.41 3.54 9.24
N GLU A 10 22.30 4.22 8.51
CA GLU A 10 23.14 3.58 7.48
C GLU A 10 24.06 2.50 8.06
N ASP A 11 24.56 2.69 9.29
CA ASP A 11 25.37 1.70 10.01
C ASP A 11 24.59 0.41 10.24
N GLN A 12 23.35 0.52 10.74
CA GLN A 12 22.48 -0.64 10.96
C GLN A 12 22.18 -1.39 9.66
N VAL A 13 21.97 -0.66 8.56
CA VAL A 13 21.76 -1.27 7.24
C VAL A 13 23.01 -1.99 6.76
N THR A 14 24.16 -1.34 6.86
CA THR A 14 25.45 -1.89 6.40
C THR A 14 25.84 -3.14 7.17
N GLU A 15 25.73 -3.12 8.50
CA GLU A 15 26.11 -4.21 9.38
C GLU A 15 25.16 -5.41 9.33
N ARG A 16 23.86 -5.19 9.10
CA ARG A 16 22.84 -6.24 9.23
C ARG A 16 22.24 -6.70 7.91
N LEU A 17 22.09 -5.82 6.92
CA LEU A 17 21.39 -6.12 5.66
C LEU A 17 22.36 -6.32 4.49
N LEU A 18 23.48 -5.61 4.48
CA LEU A 18 24.42 -5.58 3.34
C LEU A 18 25.66 -6.47 3.54
N THR A 19 25.60 -7.45 4.46
CA THR A 19 26.75 -8.31 4.82
C THR A 19 27.37 -9.06 3.64
N HIS A 20 26.57 -9.36 2.60
CA HIS A 20 26.99 -10.11 1.41
C HIS A 20 27.04 -9.27 0.13
N VAL A 21 26.92 -7.95 0.27
CA VAL A 21 26.99 -7.00 -0.86
C VAL A 21 28.45 -6.56 -1.09
N PRO A 22 28.90 -6.40 -2.34
CA PRO A 22 30.23 -5.84 -2.64
C PRO A 22 30.48 -4.49 -1.97
N GLU A 23 31.68 -4.30 -1.41
CA GLU A 23 32.03 -3.13 -0.59
C GLU A 23 31.85 -1.79 -1.33
N ASP A 24 32.17 -1.77 -2.62
CA ASP A 24 32.02 -0.62 -3.52
C ASP A 24 30.56 -0.18 -3.72
N LYS A 25 29.59 -1.04 -3.38
CA LYS A 25 28.15 -0.76 -3.50
C LYS A 25 27.46 -0.52 -2.16
N LYS A 26 28.10 -0.82 -1.02
CA LYS A 26 27.43 -0.76 0.29
C LYS A 26 26.98 0.64 0.65
N GLN A 27 27.83 1.64 0.48
CA GLN A 27 27.51 3.02 0.87
C GLN A 27 26.29 3.57 0.11
N VAL A 28 26.27 3.41 -1.22
CA VAL A 28 25.15 3.89 -2.04
C VAL A 28 23.85 3.13 -1.72
N LEU A 29 23.93 1.82 -1.47
CA LEU A 29 22.77 1.02 -1.09
C LEU A 29 22.26 1.35 0.31
N ALA A 30 23.15 1.58 1.27
CA ALA A 30 22.77 1.95 2.63
C ALA A 30 22.01 3.27 2.64
N SER A 31 22.54 4.29 1.95
CA SER A 31 21.89 5.59 1.82
C SER A 31 20.54 5.50 1.10
N PHE A 32 20.47 4.70 0.02
CA PHE A 32 19.21 4.44 -0.68
C PHE A 32 18.17 3.77 0.23
N ILE A 33 18.54 2.74 0.99
CA ILE A 33 17.62 1.99 1.88
C ILE A 33 17.11 2.89 3.01
N VAL A 34 17.97 3.72 3.61
CA VAL A 34 17.54 4.68 4.64
C VAL A 34 16.59 5.72 4.05
N GLY A 35 16.90 6.26 2.87
CA GLY A 35 16.00 7.16 2.15
C GLY A 35 14.66 6.52 1.81
N LEU A 36 14.67 5.27 1.35
CA LEU A 36 13.48 4.49 1.03
C LEU A 36 12.63 4.23 2.28
N PHE A 37 13.26 3.95 3.43
CA PHE A 37 12.56 3.78 4.70
C PHE A 37 11.92 5.08 5.18
N ASN A 38 12.60 6.22 5.06
CA ASN A 38 12.02 7.52 5.38
C ASN A 38 10.83 7.83 4.47
N LEU A 39 10.93 7.55 3.16
CA LEU A 39 9.82 7.68 2.21
C LEU A 39 8.64 6.76 2.61
N TYR A 40 8.94 5.52 2.97
CA TYR A 40 7.96 4.54 3.42
C TYR A 40 7.14 5.07 4.61
N GLU A 41 7.81 5.64 5.63
CA GLU A 41 7.14 6.26 6.78
C GLU A 41 6.38 7.53 6.40
N ASP A 42 7.03 8.45 5.69
CA ASP A 42 6.51 9.79 5.37
C ASP A 42 5.26 9.79 4.48
N LEU A 43 5.07 8.70 3.72
CA LEU A 43 3.95 8.48 2.81
C LEU A 43 3.03 7.35 3.28
N TYR A 44 3.13 6.90 4.54
CA TYR A 44 2.23 5.91 5.14
C TYR A 44 2.09 4.61 4.32
N PHE A 45 3.22 4.13 3.78
CA PHE A 45 3.26 2.79 3.20
C PHE A 45 3.06 1.73 4.28
N THR A 46 2.36 0.66 3.92
CA THR A 46 2.18 -0.56 4.73
C THR A 46 2.88 -1.76 4.09
N TYR A 47 3.25 -1.64 2.82
CA TYR A 47 4.04 -2.59 2.06
C TYR A 47 4.79 -1.86 0.95
N LEU A 48 6.07 -2.21 0.75
CA LEU A 48 6.88 -1.71 -0.35
C LEU A 48 7.92 -2.77 -0.71
N GLU A 49 7.85 -3.25 -1.95
CA GLU A 49 8.77 -4.22 -2.53
C GLU A 49 9.34 -3.64 -3.81
N ILE A 50 10.65 -3.81 -4.00
CA ILE A 50 11.34 -3.49 -5.24
C ILE A 50 12.12 -4.72 -5.66
N ASN A 51 11.83 -5.27 -6.84
CA ASN A 51 12.49 -6.47 -7.34
C ASN A 51 12.55 -6.52 -8.87
N PRO A 52 13.70 -6.19 -9.51
CA PRO A 52 15.00 -5.95 -8.90
C PRO A 52 15.31 -4.47 -8.59
N ILE A 53 16.13 -4.23 -7.56
CA ILE A 53 16.94 -3.02 -7.41
C ILE A 53 18.24 -3.23 -8.19
N VAL A 54 18.54 -2.36 -9.15
CA VAL A 54 19.77 -2.43 -9.96
C VAL A 54 20.74 -1.33 -9.54
N VAL A 55 21.98 -1.72 -9.23
CA VAL A 55 23.06 -0.79 -8.82
C VAL A 55 24.20 -0.84 -9.82
N THR A 56 24.40 0.28 -10.52
CA THR A 56 25.46 0.50 -11.51
C THR A 56 26.43 1.58 -11.01
N LYS A 57 27.40 1.96 -11.85
CA LYS A 57 28.32 3.08 -11.57
C LYS A 57 27.61 4.44 -11.61
N ASP A 58 26.51 4.52 -12.33
CA ASP A 58 25.75 5.75 -12.57
C ASP A 58 24.67 5.99 -11.51
N GLY A 59 24.33 4.96 -10.72
CA GLY A 59 23.41 5.07 -9.59
C GLY A 59 22.57 3.83 -9.32
N VAL A 60 21.46 4.05 -8.61
CA VAL A 60 20.46 3.04 -8.24
C VAL A 60 19.22 3.19 -9.12
N TYR A 61 18.73 2.08 -9.66
CA TYR A 61 17.59 2.01 -10.55
C TYR A 61 16.55 1.04 -10.00
N VAL A 62 15.29 1.50 -9.94
CA VAL A 62 14.13 0.73 -9.50
C VAL A 62 13.45 0.20 -10.77
N LEU A 63 13.52 -1.11 -11.03
CA LEU A 63 12.98 -1.67 -12.27
C LEU A 63 11.53 -2.16 -12.15
N ASP A 64 11.16 -2.64 -10.97
CA ASP A 64 9.79 -3.06 -10.67
C ASP A 64 9.48 -2.73 -9.21
N MET A 65 8.24 -2.35 -8.93
CA MET A 65 7.81 -1.95 -7.60
C MET A 65 6.36 -2.35 -7.35
N ALA A 66 6.13 -3.04 -6.23
CA ALA A 66 4.81 -3.32 -5.70
C ALA A 66 4.66 -2.63 -4.35
N ALA A 67 3.54 -1.95 -4.13
CA ALA A 67 3.34 -1.19 -2.90
C ALA A 67 1.89 -1.20 -2.42
N LYS A 68 1.70 -0.95 -1.12
CA LYS A 68 0.41 -0.69 -0.49
C LYS A 68 0.57 0.49 0.46
N ILE A 69 -0.37 1.42 0.43
CA ILE A 69 -0.45 2.58 1.32
C ILE A 69 -1.69 2.47 2.20
N ASP A 70 -1.65 3.03 3.41
CA ASP A 70 -2.80 3.08 4.31
C ASP A 70 -3.79 4.16 3.86
N ALA A 71 -4.80 3.77 3.07
CA ALA A 71 -5.80 4.71 2.54
C ALA A 71 -6.50 5.57 3.60
N THR A 72 -6.49 5.18 4.89
CA THR A 72 -7.06 6.01 5.96
C THR A 72 -6.23 7.25 6.27
N ALA A 73 -4.95 7.27 5.88
CA ALA A 73 -4.05 8.41 6.02
C ALA A 73 -4.21 9.49 4.93
N ASP A 74 -5.20 9.36 4.04
CA ASP A 74 -5.47 10.35 2.97
C ASP A 74 -5.55 11.78 3.51
N TYR A 75 -6.22 12.00 4.64
CA TYR A 75 -6.33 13.33 5.25
C TYR A 75 -4.99 13.94 5.69
N ILE A 76 -3.98 13.11 6.00
CA ILE A 76 -2.62 13.54 6.36
C ILE A 76 -1.79 13.73 5.09
N CYS A 77 -1.89 12.79 4.16
CA CYS A 77 -1.00 12.68 3.00
C CYS A 77 -1.52 13.34 1.74
N LYS A 78 -2.72 13.95 1.74
CA LYS A 78 -3.37 14.53 0.56
C LYS A 78 -2.48 15.43 -0.28
N THR A 79 -1.67 16.27 0.37
CA THR A 79 -0.74 17.19 -0.33
C THR A 79 0.42 16.46 -1.00
N LYS A 80 0.83 15.31 -0.47
CA LYS A 80 1.91 14.49 -1.02
C LYS A 80 1.42 13.45 -2.04
N TRP A 81 0.25 12.84 -1.79
CA TRP A 81 -0.32 11.80 -2.64
C TRP A 81 -1.02 12.37 -3.89
N GLY A 82 -1.61 13.57 -3.78
CA GLY A 82 -2.45 14.11 -4.85
C GLY A 82 -3.69 13.24 -5.07
N ASP A 83 -4.10 13.10 -6.32
CA ASP A 83 -5.25 12.28 -6.73
C ASP A 83 -4.84 10.82 -6.94
N VAL A 84 -4.42 10.15 -5.86
CA VAL A 84 -3.99 8.74 -5.92
C VAL A 84 -5.18 7.82 -6.19
N GLU A 85 -5.01 6.92 -7.17
CA GLU A 85 -6.02 5.90 -7.50
C GLU A 85 -5.67 4.54 -6.88
N PHE A 86 -6.68 3.84 -6.38
CA PHE A 86 -6.56 2.48 -5.85
C PHE A 86 -7.13 1.49 -6.86
N PRO A 87 -6.30 0.88 -7.73
CA PRO A 87 -6.81 -0.01 -8.75
C PRO A 87 -7.43 -1.27 -8.12
N PRO A 88 -8.50 -1.82 -8.72
CA PRO A 88 -9.04 -3.09 -8.28
C PRO A 88 -8.01 -4.22 -8.46
N PRO A 89 -8.15 -5.32 -7.71
CA PRO A 89 -7.31 -6.49 -7.92
C PRO A 89 -7.47 -7.02 -9.35
N PHE A 90 -6.40 -7.62 -9.87
CA PHE A 90 -6.38 -8.19 -11.23
C PHE A 90 -7.59 -9.10 -11.48
N GLY A 91 -8.21 -8.95 -12.65
CA GLY A 91 -9.39 -9.72 -13.05
C GLY A 91 -10.73 -9.15 -12.57
N ARG A 92 -10.75 -7.99 -11.90
CA ARG A 92 -11.98 -7.24 -11.62
C ARG A 92 -12.01 -5.92 -12.37
N GLU A 93 -13.18 -5.61 -12.92
CA GLU A 93 -13.46 -4.31 -13.50
C GLU A 93 -13.72 -3.29 -12.38
N ALA A 94 -13.26 -2.05 -12.58
CA ALA A 94 -13.65 -0.94 -11.73
C ALA A 94 -15.01 -0.44 -12.20
N TYR A 95 -16.00 -0.41 -11.31
CA TYR A 95 -17.34 0.08 -11.61
C TYR A 95 -17.55 1.51 -11.10
N PRO A 96 -18.22 2.39 -11.86
CA PRO A 96 -18.51 3.76 -11.41
C PRO A 96 -19.35 3.79 -10.13
N GLU A 97 -20.19 2.78 -9.89
CA GLU A 97 -20.99 2.63 -8.67
C GLU A 97 -20.12 2.37 -7.44
N GLU A 98 -19.03 1.60 -7.58
CA GLU A 98 -18.07 1.37 -6.48
C GLU A 98 -17.35 2.67 -6.12
N ALA A 99 -16.94 3.45 -7.12
CA ALA A 99 -16.32 4.77 -6.93
C ALA A 99 -17.29 5.77 -6.27
N TYR A 100 -18.56 5.76 -6.65
CA TYR A 100 -19.58 6.62 -6.04
C TYR A 100 -19.79 6.31 -4.55
N ILE A 101 -19.86 5.03 -4.17
CA ILE A 101 -19.98 4.65 -2.76
C ILE A 101 -18.71 4.99 -1.98
N ALA A 102 -17.52 4.85 -2.59
CA ALA A 102 -16.26 5.25 -1.97
C ALA A 102 -16.19 6.77 -1.73
N ASP A 103 -16.67 7.59 -2.67
CA ASP A 103 -16.77 9.04 -2.50
C ASP A 103 -17.73 9.44 -1.37
N LEU A 104 -18.87 8.75 -1.24
CA LEU A 104 -19.80 8.95 -0.13
C LEU A 104 -19.20 8.55 1.23
N ASP A 105 -18.47 7.43 1.28
CA ASP A 105 -17.76 6.97 2.47
C ASP A 105 -16.73 8.01 2.93
N ALA A 106 -15.93 8.56 2.00
CA ALA A 106 -14.92 9.58 2.30
C ALA A 106 -15.52 10.90 2.82
N LYS A 107 -16.78 11.20 2.47
CA LYS A 107 -17.48 12.44 2.86
C LYS A 107 -18.38 12.28 4.08
N SER A 108 -18.43 11.09 4.69
CA SER A 108 -19.31 10.82 5.83
C SER A 108 -18.54 10.18 6.99
N GLY A 109 -19.04 10.35 8.22
CA GLY A 109 -18.51 9.61 9.37
C GLY A 109 -19.04 8.16 9.47
N ALA A 110 -19.92 7.77 8.55
CA ALA A 110 -20.46 6.40 8.48
C ALA A 110 -19.57 5.54 7.58
N SER A 111 -19.54 4.23 7.85
CA SER A 111 -18.82 3.30 6.97
C SER A 111 -19.74 2.76 5.89
N LEU A 112 -19.43 3.08 4.64
CA LEU A 112 -20.14 2.68 3.43
C LEU A 112 -19.16 1.93 2.52
N LYS A 113 -19.43 0.65 2.25
CA LYS A 113 -18.59 -0.19 1.38
C LYS A 113 -19.45 -0.92 0.37
N LEU A 114 -19.06 -0.87 -0.90
CA LEU A 114 -19.67 -1.64 -1.98
C LEU A 114 -18.57 -2.35 -2.76
N THR A 115 -18.86 -3.58 -3.15
CA THR A 115 -17.97 -4.37 -4.00
C THR A 115 -18.80 -5.28 -4.90
N LEU A 116 -18.82 -5.01 -6.20
CA LEU A 116 -19.60 -5.74 -7.19
C LEU A 116 -18.87 -7.01 -7.64
N LEU A 117 -19.34 -8.16 -7.16
CA LEU A 117 -18.74 -9.46 -7.49
C LEU A 117 -19.24 -10.03 -8.82
N ASN A 118 -20.55 -10.01 -9.04
CA ASN A 118 -21.20 -10.43 -10.28
C ASN A 118 -22.43 -9.53 -10.52
N PRO A 119 -22.36 -8.55 -11.44
CA PRO A 119 -23.48 -7.65 -11.73
C PRO A 119 -24.74 -8.37 -12.24
N GLN A 120 -24.60 -9.60 -12.77
CA GLN A 120 -25.72 -10.43 -13.23
C GLN A 120 -26.15 -11.47 -12.18
N GLY A 121 -25.60 -11.38 -10.97
CA GLY A 121 -25.97 -12.25 -9.86
C GLY A 121 -27.43 -12.04 -9.44
N ARG A 122 -28.08 -13.14 -9.02
CA ARG A 122 -29.47 -13.11 -8.52
C ARG A 122 -29.60 -12.78 -7.03
N ILE A 123 -28.50 -12.80 -6.29
CA ILE A 123 -28.45 -12.54 -4.85
C ILE A 123 -27.76 -11.20 -4.63
N TRP A 124 -28.47 -10.27 -3.99
CA TRP A 124 -27.97 -8.96 -3.62
C TRP A 124 -28.10 -8.77 -2.12
N THR A 125 -27.06 -8.25 -1.48
CA THR A 125 -27.00 -8.06 -0.04
C THR A 125 -26.81 -6.59 0.30
N MET A 126 -27.70 -6.04 1.14
CA MET A 126 -27.54 -4.72 1.76
C MET A 126 -27.63 -4.91 3.27
N VAL A 127 -26.47 -5.00 3.93
CA VAL A 127 -26.37 -5.39 5.34
C VAL A 127 -25.74 -4.26 6.14
N ALA A 128 -26.33 -3.93 7.30
CA ALA A 128 -25.75 -2.98 8.23
C ALA A 128 -24.70 -3.66 9.13
N GLY A 129 -23.50 -3.06 9.19
CA GLY A 129 -22.41 -3.51 10.06
C GLY A 129 -21.48 -4.53 9.39
N GLY A 130 -20.17 -4.26 9.49
CA GLY A 130 -19.12 -5.09 8.86
C GLY A 130 -19.19 -6.56 9.29
N GLY A 131 -19.33 -6.83 10.60
CA GLY A 131 -19.41 -8.20 11.11
C GLY A 131 -20.60 -8.99 10.56
N ALA A 132 -21.78 -8.38 10.50
CA ALA A 132 -22.97 -9.03 9.94
C ALA A 132 -22.80 -9.32 8.44
N SER A 133 -22.27 -8.36 7.67
CA SER A 133 -22.05 -8.54 6.22
C SER A 133 -21.16 -9.76 5.89
N VAL A 134 -20.17 -10.02 6.73
CA VAL A 134 -19.28 -11.18 6.60
C VAL A 134 -20.02 -12.48 6.91
N VAL A 135 -20.81 -12.52 7.99
CA VAL A 135 -21.62 -13.71 8.33
C VAL A 135 -22.58 -14.06 7.19
N TYR A 136 -23.29 -13.07 6.65
CA TYR A 136 -24.22 -13.28 5.54
C TYR A 136 -23.55 -13.81 4.26
N ARG A 137 -22.27 -13.48 4.04
CA ARG A 137 -21.51 -14.00 2.90
C ARG A 137 -21.18 -15.49 3.05
N TYR A 138 -21.03 -15.99 4.28
CA TYR A 138 -20.71 -17.39 4.55
C TYR A 138 -21.94 -18.26 4.78
N THR A 139 -23.07 -17.68 5.16
CA THR A 139 -24.33 -18.40 5.22
C THR A 139 -24.85 -18.60 3.81
N ASN A 140 -24.92 -19.85 3.36
CA ASN A 140 -25.60 -20.20 2.11
C ASN A 140 -27.06 -19.73 2.18
N LEU A 141 -27.37 -18.66 1.44
CA LEU A 141 -28.74 -18.29 1.05
C LEU A 141 -29.15 -19.08 -0.19
#